data_AF-A0A8C4R319-F1
#
_entry.id   AF-A0A8C4R319-F1
#
_cell.length_a   1.000
_cell.length_b   1.000
_cell.length_c   1.000
_cell.angle_alpha   90.00
_cell.angle_beta   90.00
_cell.angle_gamma   90.00
#
_symmetry.space_group_name_H-M   'P 1'
#
loop_
_entity.id
_entity.type
_entity.pdbx_description
1 polymer ?
#
loop_
_entity_poly.entity_id
_entity_poly.type
_entity_poly.pdbx_seq_one_letter_code
_entity_poly.pdbx_strand_id
1 'polypeptide(L)'
;MGEVNIQDMEKEFHDIDNRGDWNAVYQELAEQGRRAEGTCSVAKRQENRRLNRYRDVNPFDESRVKLQGVDNDYINASLVPVPEAGRRYILTQVKCNRYWPREPDKKKLFREQGLQVSLVKEERQAAYTVRTLQLMHIQSQQSRSITQFHCTRWPDFGVPESPDLFLDFLFRVRSSELLGPEHGPAVVHCSAGIGRSGTFCLVDSCLVMLSKRGGDGRVNVRDVLLRMRRFRMGLIQTPGQLRFSYLAILRGLAISSSLPLVLPSGTNRSQEEMRVENILNNFSAVAAVSNGDHRQPQIHEDHVSELDADCQGERDHKKEDSWQRDRHSSKQEHGFPPLKRTKR
;
A
#
# COMPACT_ATOMS: atom_id res chain seq x y z
N MET A 1 5.69 22.21 10.44
CA MET A 1 5.00 22.68 9.22
C MET A 1 3.51 22.57 9.49
N GLY A 2 2.74 23.62 9.20
CA GLY A 2 1.34 23.74 9.63
C GLY A 2 0.39 22.86 8.82
N GLU A 3 -0.74 22.49 9.42
CA GLU A 3 -1.79 21.70 8.76
C GLU A 3 -2.35 22.48 7.53
N VAL A 4 -2.63 21.76 6.43
CA VAL A 4 -2.86 22.30 5.07
C VAL A 4 -4.32 22.06 4.63
N ASN A 5 -5.04 23.06 4.11
CA ASN A 5 -6.43 22.90 3.59
C ASN A 5 -6.43 22.17 2.22
N ILE A 6 -7.57 21.67 1.75
CA ILE A 6 -7.77 21.02 0.45
C ILE A 6 -7.20 21.86 -0.70
N GLN A 7 -7.49 23.18 -0.73
CA GLN A 7 -6.98 24.09 -1.76
C GLN A 7 -5.45 24.13 -1.79
N ASP A 8 -4.82 24.08 -0.63
CA ASP A 8 -3.38 24.08 -0.51
C ASP A 8 -2.78 22.71 -0.92
N MET A 9 -3.49 21.60 -0.66
CA MET A 9 -3.09 20.26 -1.14
C MET A 9 -3.17 20.16 -2.66
N GLU A 10 -4.24 20.70 -3.27
CA GLU A 10 -4.37 20.80 -4.72
C GLU A 10 -3.24 21.64 -5.30
N LYS A 11 -2.98 22.81 -4.73
CA LYS A 11 -1.88 23.68 -5.14
C LYS A 11 -0.53 22.97 -5.02
N GLU A 12 -0.28 22.31 -3.89
CA GLU A 12 0.94 21.51 -3.67
C GLU A 12 1.10 20.45 -4.76
N PHE A 13 0.04 19.68 -5.06
CA PHE A 13 0.06 18.66 -6.09
C PHE A 13 0.45 19.24 -7.45
N HIS A 14 -0.24 20.29 -7.90
CA HIS A 14 0.03 20.91 -9.21
C HIS A 14 1.42 21.54 -9.27
N ASP A 15 1.88 22.16 -8.19
CA ASP A 15 3.23 22.73 -8.11
C ASP A 15 4.31 21.66 -8.28
N ILE A 16 4.14 20.48 -7.67
CA ILE A 16 5.09 19.36 -7.82
C ILE A 16 4.97 18.74 -9.22
N ASP A 17 3.75 18.55 -9.73
CA ASP A 17 3.49 17.87 -11.00
C ASP A 17 4.01 18.69 -12.19
N ASN A 18 3.75 20.00 -12.20
CA ASN A 18 4.22 20.91 -13.25
C ASN A 18 5.74 21.02 -13.28
N ARG A 19 6.42 20.84 -12.14
CA ARG A 19 7.89 20.83 -12.07
C ARG A 19 8.51 19.46 -12.32
N GLY A 20 7.72 18.38 -12.29
CA GLY A 20 8.24 17.01 -12.37
C GLY A 20 9.01 16.57 -11.11
N ASP A 21 8.77 17.20 -9.96
CA ASP A 21 9.60 17.10 -8.76
C ASP A 21 9.28 15.89 -7.84
N TRP A 22 8.37 14.99 -8.25
CA TRP A 22 7.93 13.87 -7.41
C TRP A 22 9.08 12.99 -6.90
N ASN A 23 10.14 12.82 -7.71
CA ASN A 23 11.33 12.08 -7.27
C ASN A 23 12.05 12.81 -6.13
N ALA A 24 12.29 14.12 -6.26
CA ALA A 24 12.97 14.91 -5.23
C ALA A 24 12.17 14.91 -3.92
N VAL A 25 10.86 15.15 -4.00
CA VAL A 25 9.95 15.12 -2.84
C VAL A 25 9.96 13.75 -2.17
N TYR A 26 9.90 12.68 -2.96
CA TYR A 26 9.96 11.32 -2.43
C TYR A 26 11.28 11.01 -1.72
N GLN A 27 12.42 11.39 -2.32
CA GLN A 27 13.74 11.16 -1.73
C GLN A 27 13.93 11.94 -0.43
N GLU A 28 13.42 13.17 -0.35
CA GLU A 28 13.41 13.95 0.88
C GLU A 28 12.64 13.23 2.00
N LEU A 29 11.43 12.75 1.72
CA LEU A 29 10.62 12.00 2.69
C LEU A 29 11.26 10.65 3.06
N ALA A 30 11.92 9.98 2.11
CA ALA A 30 12.66 8.75 2.36
C ALA A 30 13.84 8.99 3.32
N GLU A 31 14.57 10.09 3.13
CA GLU A 31 15.67 10.48 4.02
C GLU A 31 15.18 10.87 5.41
N GLN A 32 14.13 11.69 5.50
CA GLN A 32 13.53 12.04 6.79
C GLN A 32 12.98 10.81 7.52
N GLY A 33 12.36 9.88 6.79
CA GLY A 33 11.89 8.60 7.34
C GLY A 33 13.04 7.76 7.90
N ARG A 34 14.14 7.61 7.15
CA ARG A 34 15.34 6.86 7.60
C ARG A 34 15.93 7.40 8.90
N ARG A 35 15.95 8.73 9.08
CA ARG A 35 16.45 9.38 10.29
C ARG A 35 15.59 9.12 11.53
N ALA A 36 14.34 8.72 11.34
CA ALA A 36 13.37 8.46 12.40
C ALA A 36 13.06 6.96 12.56
N GLU A 37 13.87 6.07 11.99
CA GLU A 37 13.68 4.62 12.11
C GLU A 37 13.93 4.12 13.53
N GLY A 38 13.05 3.22 14.00
CA GLY A 38 13.25 2.48 15.25
C GLY A 38 14.24 1.33 15.09
N THR A 39 14.52 0.61 16.18
CA THR A 39 15.42 -0.56 16.13
C THR A 39 14.70 -1.77 15.55
N CYS A 40 15.43 -2.67 14.88
CA CYS A 40 14.90 -3.94 14.36
C CYS A 40 15.67 -5.14 14.92
N SER A 41 16.10 -5.07 16.17
CA SER A 41 16.99 -6.05 16.79
C SER A 41 16.34 -7.44 16.86
N VAL A 42 15.05 -7.53 17.18
CA VAL A 42 14.32 -8.80 17.28
C VAL A 42 14.18 -9.45 15.90
N ALA A 43 13.87 -8.65 14.87
CA ALA A 43 13.75 -9.12 13.50
C ALA A 43 15.07 -9.67 12.93
N LYS A 44 16.21 -9.13 13.38
CA LYS A 44 17.55 -9.49 12.91
C LYS A 44 18.18 -10.67 13.65
N ARG A 45 17.54 -11.19 14.71
CA ARG A 45 18.00 -12.39 15.44
C ARG A 45 18.11 -13.58 14.51
N GLN A 46 19.06 -14.47 14.77
CA GLN A 46 19.40 -15.59 13.88
C GLN A 46 18.18 -16.51 13.64
N GLU A 47 17.43 -16.80 14.70
CA GLU A 47 16.22 -17.64 14.68
C GLU A 47 15.07 -17.03 13.86
N ASN A 48 15.04 -15.70 13.71
CA ASN A 48 13.97 -14.97 13.02
C ASN A 48 14.29 -14.66 11.55
N ARG A 49 15.53 -14.85 11.09
CA ARG A 49 15.93 -14.55 9.70
C ARG A 49 15.04 -15.24 8.67
N ARG A 50 14.68 -16.51 8.91
CA ARG A 50 13.80 -17.30 8.03
C ARG A 50 12.33 -16.86 8.03
N LEU A 51 11.93 -16.09 9.03
CA LEU A 51 10.57 -15.56 9.17
C LEU A 51 10.39 -14.22 8.45
N ASN A 52 11.48 -13.66 7.89
CA ASN A 52 11.48 -12.45 7.08
C ASN A 52 11.57 -12.81 5.61
N ARG A 53 10.61 -12.34 4.81
CA ARG A 53 10.64 -12.53 3.36
C ARG A 53 11.73 -11.70 2.68
N TYR A 54 11.95 -10.48 3.19
CA TYR A 54 12.96 -9.56 2.69
C TYR A 54 13.92 -9.18 3.82
N ARG A 55 15.22 -9.19 3.54
CA ARG A 55 16.26 -8.91 4.53
C ARG A 55 16.20 -7.47 5.05
N ASP A 56 15.78 -6.55 4.19
CA ASP A 56 15.76 -5.10 4.37
C ASP A 56 14.38 -4.54 4.73
N VAL A 57 13.35 -5.39 4.88
CA VAL A 57 12.01 -4.97 5.32
C VAL A 57 11.67 -5.66 6.64
N ASN A 58 11.91 -4.97 7.75
CA ASN A 58 11.72 -5.50 9.10
C ASN A 58 10.75 -4.61 9.90
N PRO A 59 9.97 -5.17 10.85
CA PRO A 59 9.23 -4.35 11.80
C PRO A 59 10.19 -3.70 12.81
N PHE A 60 9.84 -2.51 13.32
CA PHE A 60 10.54 -1.94 14.47
C PHE A 60 10.17 -2.70 15.75
N ASP A 61 11.08 -2.74 16.71
CA ASP A 61 10.93 -3.49 17.95
C ASP A 61 9.77 -2.95 18.79
N GLU A 62 9.54 -1.65 18.78
CA GLU A 62 8.51 -0.95 19.54
C GLU A 62 7.10 -1.16 18.97
N SER A 63 6.98 -1.32 17.66
CA SER A 63 5.69 -1.38 16.96
C SER A 63 5.35 -2.79 16.45
N ARG A 64 6.26 -3.76 16.58
CA ARG A 64 6.01 -5.13 16.09
C ARG A 64 4.82 -5.77 16.81
N VAL A 65 4.05 -6.56 16.07
CA VAL A 65 3.04 -7.44 16.66
C VAL A 65 3.75 -8.62 17.33
N LYS A 66 3.30 -8.97 18.53
CA LYS A 66 3.82 -10.10 19.32
C LYS A 66 2.78 -11.21 19.40
N LEU A 67 3.12 -12.39 18.88
CA LEU A 67 2.27 -13.57 19.00
C LEU A 67 2.14 -13.97 20.47
N GLN A 68 0.99 -14.52 20.84
CA GLN A 68 0.68 -14.98 22.20
C GLN A 68 0.61 -16.50 22.23
N GLY A 69 0.98 -17.11 23.36
CA GLY A 69 0.87 -18.57 23.55
C GLY A 69 1.82 -19.40 22.69
N VAL A 70 2.94 -18.83 22.26
CA VAL A 70 3.98 -19.50 21.46
C VAL A 70 5.37 -19.17 22.00
N ASP A 71 6.34 -20.06 21.79
CA ASP A 71 7.71 -19.88 22.29
C ASP A 71 8.45 -18.72 21.59
N ASN A 72 8.23 -18.56 20.28
CA ASN A 72 8.76 -17.45 19.50
C ASN A 72 7.64 -16.47 19.15
N ASP A 73 7.63 -15.31 19.81
CA ASP A 73 6.59 -14.28 19.65
C ASP A 73 6.71 -13.47 18.34
N TYR A 74 7.71 -13.77 17.51
CA TYR A 74 8.05 -12.97 16.34
C TYR A 74 7.16 -13.25 15.13
N ILE A 75 6.62 -12.17 14.56
CA ILE A 75 6.05 -12.12 13.22
C ILE A 75 6.45 -10.80 12.56
N ASN A 76 6.73 -10.79 11.25
CA ASN A 76 7.03 -9.56 10.51
C ASN A 76 5.73 -8.77 10.26
N ALA A 77 5.26 -8.08 11.29
CA ALA A 77 4.07 -7.25 11.25
C ALA A 77 4.23 -6.06 12.21
N SER A 78 3.68 -4.91 11.84
CA SER A 78 3.73 -3.68 12.63
C SER A 78 2.35 -3.12 12.90
N LEU A 79 2.05 -2.74 14.13
CA LEU A 79 0.88 -1.93 14.47
C LEU A 79 1.17 -0.46 14.11
N VAL A 80 0.36 0.11 13.23
CA VAL A 80 0.45 1.49 12.76
C VAL A 80 -0.82 2.24 13.19
N PRO A 81 -0.78 3.00 14.29
CA PRO A 81 -1.88 3.85 14.71
C PRO A 81 -1.88 5.19 13.93
N VAL A 82 -3.07 5.69 13.62
CA VAL A 82 -3.30 7.05 13.12
C VAL A 82 -4.41 7.68 13.97
N PRO A 83 -4.07 8.21 15.16
CA PRO A 83 -5.05 8.67 16.15
C PRO A 83 -5.98 9.76 15.62
N GLU A 84 -5.48 10.68 14.81
CA GLU A 84 -6.26 11.79 14.21
C GLU A 84 -7.34 11.26 13.26
N ALA A 85 -7.09 10.14 12.59
CA ALA A 85 -8.08 9.42 11.80
C ALA A 85 -8.97 8.50 12.65
N GLY A 86 -8.62 8.24 13.92
CA GLY A 86 -9.23 7.17 14.72
C GLY A 86 -9.03 5.80 14.10
N ARG A 87 -7.90 5.59 13.42
CA ARG A 87 -7.58 4.36 12.68
C ARG A 87 -6.40 3.62 13.30
N ARG A 88 -6.40 2.30 13.16
CA ARG A 88 -5.29 1.43 13.51
C ARG A 88 -5.18 0.33 12.46
N TYR A 89 -3.97 0.06 12.00
CA TYR A 89 -3.71 -0.98 11.01
C TYR A 89 -2.60 -1.92 11.50
N ILE A 90 -2.67 -3.19 11.14
CA ILE A 90 -1.52 -4.10 11.21
C ILE A 90 -1.01 -4.28 9.80
N LEU A 91 0.19 -3.78 9.51
CA LEU A 91 0.84 -3.94 8.22
C LEU A 91 1.82 -5.11 8.29
N THR A 92 1.67 -6.08 7.39
CA THR A 92 2.46 -7.32 7.37
C THR A 92 2.86 -7.71 5.94
N GLN A 93 3.84 -8.60 5.81
CA GLN A 93 4.27 -9.19 4.53
C GLN A 93 3.28 -10.27 4.04
N VAL A 94 3.14 -10.48 2.72
CA VAL A 94 2.85 -11.78 2.04
C VAL A 94 2.69 -11.62 0.51
N LYS A 95 3.39 -12.45 -0.28
CA LYS A 95 3.00 -12.71 -1.69
C LYS A 95 2.89 -14.19 -2.11
N CYS A 96 3.37 -15.17 -1.35
CA CYS A 96 3.26 -16.57 -1.79
C CYS A 96 2.97 -17.51 -0.61
N ASN A 97 1.68 -17.59 -0.27
CA ASN A 97 1.03 -18.77 0.29
C ASN A 97 -0.46 -18.50 0.28
N ARG A 98 -1.26 -19.40 -0.31
CA ARG A 98 -2.71 -19.29 -0.20
C ARG A 98 -3.13 -19.67 1.21
N TYR A 99 -3.22 -18.65 2.07
CA TYR A 99 -3.52 -18.76 3.50
C TYR A 99 -5.03 -18.91 3.79
N TRP A 100 -5.86 -18.99 2.77
CA TRP A 100 -7.31 -19.27 2.85
C TRP A 100 -7.67 -20.49 1.99
N PRO A 101 -8.81 -21.16 2.25
CA PRO A 101 -9.26 -22.29 1.43
C PRO A 101 -9.73 -21.87 0.04
N ARG A 102 -9.65 -22.79 -0.94
CA ARG A 102 -9.98 -22.52 -2.36
C ARG A 102 -11.48 -22.62 -2.64
N GLU A 103 -12.17 -23.50 -1.92
CA GLU A 103 -13.57 -23.87 -2.15
C GLU A 103 -14.32 -23.87 -0.80
N PRO A 104 -15.63 -23.56 -0.77
CA PRO A 104 -16.43 -23.54 0.45
C PRO A 104 -16.35 -24.83 1.27
N ASP A 105 -16.31 -25.98 0.61
CA ASP A 105 -16.30 -27.30 1.26
C ASP A 105 -14.90 -27.72 1.76
N LYS A 106 -13.86 -26.96 1.41
CA LYS A 106 -12.49 -27.25 1.84
C LYS A 106 -12.14 -26.40 3.06
N LYS A 107 -11.65 -27.05 4.10
CA LYS A 107 -11.11 -26.40 5.31
C LYS A 107 -9.59 -26.32 5.22
N LYS A 108 -9.01 -25.19 5.59
CA LYS A 108 -7.56 -25.04 5.78
C LYS A 108 -7.22 -25.14 7.26
N LEU A 109 -6.40 -26.11 7.64
CA LEU A 109 -5.97 -26.34 9.02
C LEU A 109 -4.57 -25.79 9.25
N PHE A 110 -4.43 -25.02 10.32
CA PHE A 110 -3.16 -24.55 10.87
C PHE A 110 -2.94 -25.29 12.19
N ARG A 111 -2.41 -26.52 12.09
CA ARG A 111 -2.34 -27.48 13.21
C ARG A 111 -1.52 -26.95 14.38
N GLU A 112 -0.38 -26.34 14.09
CA GLU A 112 0.52 -25.77 15.10
C GLU A 112 -0.16 -24.67 15.93
N GLN A 113 -1.02 -23.86 15.28
CA GLN A 113 -1.74 -22.77 15.94
C GLN A 113 -3.12 -23.19 16.45
N GLY A 114 -3.55 -24.44 16.22
CA GLY A 114 -4.89 -24.92 16.59
C GLY A 114 -6.02 -24.18 15.88
N LEU A 115 -5.80 -23.68 14.66
CA LEU A 115 -6.78 -22.88 13.91
C LEU A 115 -7.31 -23.61 12.68
N GLN A 116 -8.58 -23.38 12.37
CA GLN A 116 -9.25 -23.83 11.16
C GLN A 116 -9.88 -22.64 10.45
N VAL A 117 -9.67 -22.55 9.14
CA VAL A 117 -10.31 -21.55 8.26
C VAL A 117 -11.21 -22.23 7.25
N SER A 118 -12.45 -21.79 7.14
CA SER A 118 -13.39 -22.21 6.09
C SER A 118 -13.90 -21.01 5.30
N LEU A 119 -14.18 -21.19 4.01
CA LEU A 119 -14.80 -20.18 3.17
C LEU A 119 -16.32 -20.27 3.30
N VAL A 120 -16.97 -19.16 3.67
CA VAL A 120 -18.43 -19.07 3.83
C VAL A 120 -19.08 -18.44 2.60
N LYS A 121 -18.52 -17.35 2.10
CA LYS A 121 -19.06 -16.60 0.95
C LYS A 121 -17.92 -16.01 0.13
N GLU A 122 -18.08 -15.96 -1.19
CA GLU A 122 -17.18 -15.25 -2.10
C GLU A 122 -17.99 -14.39 -3.09
N GLU A 123 -17.64 -13.12 -3.19
CA GLU A 123 -18.24 -12.13 -4.09
C GLU A 123 -17.16 -11.55 -4.98
N ARG A 124 -17.21 -11.86 -6.28
CA ARG A 124 -16.22 -11.42 -7.27
C ARG A 124 -16.71 -10.17 -7.98
N GLN A 125 -15.88 -9.13 -7.96
CA GLN A 125 -16.02 -7.93 -8.76
C GLN A 125 -14.89 -7.88 -9.80
N ALA A 126 -14.94 -6.92 -10.73
CA ALA A 126 -13.93 -6.80 -11.78
C ALA A 126 -12.51 -6.60 -11.20
N ALA A 127 -12.36 -5.69 -10.22
CA ALA A 127 -11.06 -5.27 -9.68
C ALA A 127 -10.70 -5.88 -8.30
N TYR A 128 -11.65 -6.53 -7.63
CA TYR A 128 -11.43 -7.15 -6.33
C TYR A 128 -12.38 -8.31 -6.05
N THR A 129 -12.06 -9.11 -5.04
CA THR A 129 -12.92 -10.16 -4.51
C THR A 129 -13.12 -9.94 -3.01
N VAL A 130 -14.35 -10.08 -2.53
CA VAL A 130 -14.67 -10.07 -1.10
C VAL A 130 -15.00 -11.48 -0.65
N ARG A 131 -14.39 -11.95 0.43
CA ARG A 131 -14.71 -13.26 1.03
C ARG A 131 -15.14 -13.10 2.47
N THR A 132 -16.11 -13.89 2.88
CA THR A 132 -16.40 -14.15 4.29
C THR A 132 -15.77 -15.48 4.65
N LEU A 133 -14.86 -15.48 5.61
CA LEU A 133 -14.17 -16.64 6.13
C LEU A 133 -14.62 -16.90 7.57
N GLN A 134 -14.74 -18.16 7.97
CA GLN A 134 -14.90 -18.51 9.39
C GLN A 134 -13.54 -18.96 9.92
N LEU A 135 -13.04 -18.28 10.95
CA LEU A 135 -11.87 -18.70 11.71
C LEU A 135 -12.32 -19.35 13.02
N MET A 136 -11.94 -20.61 13.24
CA MET A 136 -12.30 -21.40 14.42
C MET A 136 -11.04 -21.83 15.17
N HIS A 137 -11.04 -21.66 16.49
CA HIS A 137 -10.07 -22.27 17.38
C HIS A 137 -10.52 -23.70 17.70
N ILE A 138 -9.72 -24.69 17.30
CA ILE A 138 -10.12 -26.11 17.26
C ILE A 138 -10.40 -26.66 18.67
N GLN A 139 -9.61 -26.26 19.68
CA GLN A 139 -9.79 -26.79 21.03
C GLN A 139 -11.01 -26.19 21.73
N SER A 140 -11.16 -24.86 21.68
CA SER A 140 -12.27 -24.19 22.38
C SER A 140 -13.57 -24.14 21.58
N GLN A 141 -13.53 -24.52 20.30
CA GLN A 141 -14.63 -24.39 19.33
C GLN A 141 -15.16 -22.95 19.16
N GLN A 142 -14.49 -21.95 19.73
CA GLN A 142 -14.84 -20.55 19.50
C GLN A 142 -14.53 -20.16 18.06
N SER A 143 -15.40 -19.36 17.47
CA SER A 143 -15.24 -18.96 16.07
C SER A 143 -15.56 -17.49 15.84
N ARG A 144 -14.95 -16.92 14.81
CA ARG A 144 -15.12 -15.53 14.37
C ARG A 144 -15.27 -15.49 12.86
N SER A 145 -16.16 -14.61 12.40
CA SER A 145 -16.25 -14.27 10.98
C SER A 145 -15.17 -13.25 10.63
N ILE A 146 -14.44 -13.49 9.54
CA ILE A 146 -13.37 -12.64 9.01
C ILE A 146 -13.71 -12.27 7.57
N THR A 147 -13.80 -10.97 7.28
CA THR A 147 -13.98 -10.50 5.91
C THR A 147 -12.62 -10.21 5.27
N GLN A 148 -12.33 -10.88 4.16
CA GLN A 148 -11.13 -10.66 3.37
C GLN A 148 -11.48 -9.84 2.12
N PHE A 149 -10.83 -8.69 1.97
CA PHE A 149 -10.87 -7.88 0.77
C PHE A 149 -9.59 -8.11 -0.04
N HIS A 150 -9.73 -8.64 -1.26
CA HIS A 150 -8.60 -8.99 -2.13
C HIS A 150 -8.64 -8.15 -3.41
N CYS A 151 -7.86 -7.07 -3.46
CA CYS A 151 -7.66 -6.30 -4.69
C CYS A 151 -6.79 -7.11 -5.67
N THR A 152 -7.37 -7.48 -6.82
CA THR A 152 -6.74 -8.39 -7.79
C THR A 152 -6.03 -7.66 -8.93
N ARG A 153 -6.33 -6.37 -9.14
CA ARG A 153 -5.79 -5.54 -10.22
C ARG A 153 -4.86 -4.43 -9.72
N TRP A 154 -3.86 -4.78 -8.93
CA TRP A 154 -2.81 -3.85 -8.51
C TRP A 154 -1.42 -4.42 -8.79
N PRO A 155 -0.73 -3.97 -9.86
CA PRO A 155 0.59 -4.49 -10.22
C PRO A 155 1.62 -4.24 -9.11
N ASP A 156 2.60 -5.14 -8.99
CA ASP A 156 3.74 -4.92 -8.11
C ASP A 156 4.57 -3.73 -8.59
N PHE A 157 5.04 -2.89 -7.65
CA PHE A 157 5.80 -1.65 -7.89
C PHE A 157 5.12 -0.55 -8.71
N GLY A 158 3.97 -0.85 -9.31
CA GLY A 158 3.11 0.12 -9.98
C GLY A 158 2.09 0.78 -9.06
N VAL A 159 1.14 1.43 -9.71
CA VAL A 159 -0.05 2.04 -9.12
C VAL A 159 -1.29 1.40 -9.76
N PRO A 160 -2.47 1.48 -9.13
CA PRO A 160 -3.72 1.07 -9.77
C PRO A 160 -3.91 1.79 -11.10
N GLU A 161 -4.57 1.13 -12.06
CA GLU A 161 -4.84 1.68 -13.41
C GLU A 161 -5.54 3.04 -13.36
N SER A 162 -6.45 3.22 -12.40
CA SER A 162 -7.08 4.51 -12.13
C SER A 162 -7.33 4.72 -10.63
N PRO A 163 -7.33 5.98 -10.16
CA PRO A 163 -7.79 6.33 -8.82
C PRO A 163 -9.22 5.86 -8.54
N ASP A 164 -10.10 5.86 -9.54
CA ASP A 164 -11.50 5.44 -9.39
C ASP A 164 -11.63 3.96 -9.00
N LEU A 165 -10.87 3.05 -9.64
CA LEU A 165 -10.88 1.62 -9.29
C LEU A 165 -10.36 1.38 -7.87
N PHE A 166 -9.33 2.12 -7.47
CA PHE A 166 -8.82 2.08 -6.10
C PHE A 166 -9.83 2.61 -5.09
N LEU A 167 -10.49 3.72 -5.41
CA LEU A 167 -11.48 4.35 -4.53
C LEU A 167 -12.75 3.52 -4.40
N ASP A 168 -13.21 2.87 -5.48
CA ASP A 168 -14.30 1.90 -5.43
C ASP A 168 -13.98 0.75 -4.44
N PHE A 169 -12.78 0.18 -4.54
CA PHE A 169 -12.29 -0.81 -3.57
C PHE A 169 -12.24 -0.24 -2.14
N LEU A 170 -11.63 0.93 -1.94
CA LEU A 170 -11.49 1.54 -0.62
C LEU A 170 -12.85 1.87 0.01
N PHE A 171 -13.79 2.42 -0.76
CA PHE A 171 -15.13 2.72 -0.29
C PHE A 171 -15.93 1.45 -0.01
N ARG A 172 -15.71 0.37 -0.77
CA ARG A 172 -16.25 -0.95 -0.42
C ARG A 172 -15.70 -1.47 0.92
N VAL A 173 -14.41 -1.28 1.20
CA VAL A 173 -13.85 -1.62 2.53
C VAL A 173 -14.46 -0.73 3.62
N ARG A 174 -14.55 0.58 3.40
CA ARG A 174 -15.07 1.54 4.41
C ARG A 174 -16.54 1.32 4.74
N SER A 175 -17.38 1.02 3.74
CA SER A 175 -18.81 0.72 3.92
C SER A 175 -19.09 -0.58 4.68
N SER A 176 -18.08 -1.43 4.88
CA SER A 176 -18.19 -2.58 5.78
C SER A 176 -18.08 -2.22 7.26
N GLU A 177 -17.66 -0.99 7.59
CA GLU A 177 -17.43 -0.48 8.95
C GLU A 177 -16.33 -1.21 9.75
N LEU A 178 -15.69 -2.23 9.16
CA LEU A 178 -14.65 -3.07 9.78
C LEU A 178 -13.33 -2.35 10.09
N LEU A 179 -13.16 -1.11 9.61
CA LEU A 179 -12.02 -0.26 9.95
C LEU A 179 -12.25 0.60 11.21
N GLY A 180 -13.42 0.50 11.83
CA GLY A 180 -13.82 1.28 13.00
C GLY A 180 -13.13 0.86 14.31
N PRO A 181 -13.22 1.68 15.36
CA PRO A 181 -12.60 1.42 16.66
C PRO A 181 -13.22 0.26 17.44
N GLU A 182 -14.47 -0.11 17.10
CA GLU A 182 -15.21 -1.25 17.66
C GLU A 182 -14.57 -2.62 17.35
N HIS A 183 -13.63 -2.64 16.40
CA HIS A 183 -12.90 -3.82 16.00
C HIS A 183 -11.40 -3.73 16.33
N GLY A 184 -10.73 -4.88 16.29
CA GLY A 184 -9.27 -4.92 16.26
C GLY A 184 -8.70 -4.24 15.00
N PRO A 185 -7.42 -3.86 14.99
CA PRO A 185 -6.79 -3.24 13.83
C PRO A 185 -6.90 -4.12 12.58
N ALA A 186 -7.30 -3.53 11.46
CA ALA A 186 -7.39 -4.25 10.19
C ALA A 186 -5.99 -4.72 9.73
N VAL A 187 -5.88 -5.97 9.29
CA VAL A 187 -4.65 -6.51 8.73
C VAL A 187 -4.56 -6.15 7.25
N VAL A 188 -3.56 -5.35 6.89
CA VAL A 188 -3.31 -4.91 5.51
C VAL A 188 -1.97 -5.48 5.07
N HIS A 189 -1.94 -6.16 3.93
CA HIS A 189 -0.70 -6.70 3.39
C HIS A 189 -0.63 -6.58 1.88
N CYS A 190 0.60 -6.70 1.40
CA CYS A 190 0.98 -6.93 0.02
C CYS A 190 2.27 -7.75 0.07
N SER A 191 3.06 -7.77 -0.99
CA SER A 191 4.32 -8.53 -1.05
C SER A 191 5.26 -8.32 0.17
N ALA A 192 5.61 -7.06 0.47
CA ALA A 192 6.47 -6.66 1.60
C ALA A 192 5.71 -5.95 2.74
N GLY A 193 4.44 -5.60 2.50
CA GLY A 193 3.63 -4.86 3.47
C GLY A 193 4.02 -3.40 3.68
N ILE A 194 4.63 -2.74 2.67
CA ILE A 194 5.09 -1.34 2.79
C ILE A 194 4.69 -0.44 1.61
N GLY A 195 4.77 -0.89 0.35
CA GLY A 195 4.39 -0.08 -0.82
C GLY A 195 2.88 0.10 -0.93
N ARG A 196 2.19 -0.86 -1.56
CA ARG A 196 0.72 -0.86 -1.76
C ARG A 196 -0.06 -0.71 -0.45
N SER A 197 0.36 -1.42 0.60
CA SER A 197 -0.22 -1.31 1.94
C SER A 197 -0.08 0.10 2.52
N GLY A 198 1.08 0.74 2.34
CA GLY A 198 1.31 2.12 2.76
C GLY A 198 0.40 3.11 2.03
N THR A 199 0.28 2.97 0.70
CA THR A 199 -0.66 3.77 -0.10
C THR A 199 -2.10 3.62 0.37
N PHE A 200 -2.57 2.38 0.58
CA PHE A 200 -3.93 2.13 1.06
C PHE A 200 -4.21 2.82 2.40
N CYS A 201 -3.35 2.59 3.40
CA CYS A 201 -3.54 3.13 4.73
C CYS A 201 -3.41 4.67 4.77
N LEU A 202 -2.50 5.25 3.98
CA LEU A 202 -2.34 6.70 3.89
C LEU A 202 -3.59 7.35 3.32
N VAL A 203 -4.10 6.85 2.18
CA VAL A 203 -5.28 7.42 1.52
C VAL A 203 -6.52 7.29 2.40
N ASP A 204 -6.78 6.12 3.01
CA ASP A 204 -7.90 5.97 3.97
C ASP A 204 -7.78 6.97 5.13
N SER A 205 -6.60 7.06 5.75
CA SER A 205 -6.37 7.94 6.89
C SER A 205 -6.61 9.40 6.54
N CYS A 206 -6.03 9.88 5.44
CA CYS A 206 -6.19 11.26 4.99
C CYS A 206 -7.66 11.57 4.65
N LEU A 207 -8.37 10.69 3.95
CA LEU A 207 -9.78 10.90 3.65
C LEU A 207 -10.64 10.97 4.93
N VAL A 208 -10.40 10.09 5.92
CA VAL A 208 -11.12 10.13 7.19
C VAL A 208 -10.84 11.42 7.97
N MET A 209 -9.57 11.84 8.04
CA MET A 209 -9.18 13.10 8.69
C MET A 209 -9.85 14.31 8.04
N LEU A 210 -9.97 14.31 6.71
CA LEU A 210 -10.65 15.37 5.97
C LEU A 210 -12.18 15.36 6.19
N SER A 211 -12.80 14.18 6.26
CA SER A 211 -14.25 14.05 6.50
C SER A 211 -14.67 14.42 7.93
N LYS A 212 -13.84 14.17 8.94
CA LYS A 212 -14.20 14.37 10.37
C LYS A 212 -14.35 15.83 10.80
N ARG A 213 -13.86 16.78 10.01
CA ARG A 213 -13.86 18.22 10.35
C ARG A 213 -14.81 19.05 9.47
N GLY A 214 -15.90 18.45 8.99
CA GLY A 214 -16.96 19.17 8.27
C GLY A 214 -16.50 19.86 6.98
N GLY A 215 -15.46 19.35 6.32
CA GLY A 215 -14.90 19.93 5.09
C GLY A 215 -13.77 20.97 5.31
N ASP A 216 -13.56 21.49 6.53
CA ASP A 216 -12.38 22.30 6.91
C ASP A 216 -11.24 21.41 7.45
N GLY A 217 -11.21 20.17 6.98
CA GLY A 217 -10.15 19.24 7.32
C GLY A 217 -8.82 19.75 6.81
N ARG A 218 -7.87 19.98 7.72
CA ARG A 218 -6.49 20.28 7.36
C ARG A 218 -5.66 19.00 7.46
N VAL A 219 -5.05 18.60 6.36
CA VAL A 219 -4.22 17.39 6.29
C VAL A 219 -2.97 17.68 5.48
N ASN A 220 -1.82 17.55 6.14
CA ASN A 220 -0.54 17.45 5.45
C ASN A 220 -0.24 15.98 5.18
N VAL A 221 -0.37 15.56 3.91
CA VAL A 221 -0.17 14.16 3.49
C VAL A 221 1.25 13.67 3.80
N ARG A 222 2.26 14.54 3.62
CA ARG A 222 3.67 14.22 3.93
C ARG A 222 3.87 13.95 5.42
N ASP A 223 3.30 14.79 6.28
CA ASP A 223 3.41 14.64 7.74
C ASP A 223 2.69 13.39 8.23
N VAL A 224 1.53 13.05 7.65
CA VAL A 224 0.84 11.78 7.94
C VAL A 224 1.72 10.60 7.54
N LEU A 225 2.30 10.61 6.34
CA LEU A 225 3.21 9.55 5.89
C LEU A 225 4.43 9.40 6.80
N LEU A 226 5.09 10.51 7.16
CA LEU A 226 6.25 10.49 8.06
C LEU A 226 5.89 9.95 9.45
N ARG A 227 4.72 10.32 9.99
CA ARG A 227 4.23 9.75 11.26
C ARG A 227 3.99 8.25 11.14
N MET A 228 3.34 7.78 10.08
CA MET A 228 3.12 6.35 9.84
C MET A 228 4.46 5.58 9.69
N ARG A 229 5.45 6.19 9.04
CA ARG A 229 6.80 5.63 8.87
C ARG A 229 7.58 5.45 10.18
N ARG A 230 7.17 6.09 11.29
CA ARG A 230 7.72 5.82 12.63
C ARG A 230 7.33 4.45 13.17
N PHE A 231 6.26 3.85 12.64
CA PHE A 231 5.75 2.55 13.08
C PHE A 231 6.11 1.42 12.13
N ARG A 232 6.29 1.70 10.84
CA ARG A 232 6.79 0.70 9.88
C ARG A 232 7.64 1.40 8.83
N MET A 233 8.86 0.89 8.62
CA MET A 233 9.79 1.46 7.64
C MET A 233 9.22 1.46 6.21
N GLY A 234 9.71 2.40 5.39
CA GLY A 234 9.59 2.32 3.94
C GLY A 234 8.17 2.36 3.35
N LEU A 235 7.16 2.79 4.13
CA LEU A 235 5.79 2.94 3.60
C LEU A 235 5.80 3.86 2.38
N ILE A 236 5.14 3.44 1.29
CA ILE A 236 5.25 4.05 -0.05
C ILE A 236 6.69 3.92 -0.60
N GLN A 237 6.84 3.10 -1.64
CA GLN A 237 8.12 2.61 -2.16
C GLN A 237 8.61 3.35 -3.42
N THR A 238 7.73 4.13 -4.07
CA THR A 238 8.08 4.84 -5.31
C THR A 238 7.51 6.26 -5.33
N PRO A 239 8.12 7.20 -6.08
CA PRO A 239 7.54 8.50 -6.35
C PRO A 239 6.13 8.40 -6.97
N GLY A 240 5.91 7.41 -7.84
CA GLY A 240 4.60 7.15 -8.46
C GLY A 240 3.52 6.80 -7.43
N GLN A 241 3.85 5.98 -6.42
CA GLN A 241 2.91 5.66 -5.34
C GLN A 241 2.59 6.89 -4.46
N LEU A 242 3.57 7.77 -4.24
CA LEU A 242 3.34 9.03 -3.52
C LEU A 242 2.41 9.94 -4.32
N ARG A 243 2.72 10.18 -5.59
CA ARG A 243 1.88 10.96 -6.51
C ARG A 243 0.46 10.40 -6.57
N PHE A 244 0.32 9.08 -6.73
CA PHE A 244 -0.97 8.41 -6.75
C PHE A 244 -1.75 8.58 -5.45
N SER A 245 -1.07 8.60 -4.30
CA SER A 245 -1.74 8.80 -3.00
C SER A 245 -2.40 10.19 -2.94
N TYR A 246 -1.70 11.24 -3.35
CA TYR A 246 -2.29 12.59 -3.48
C TYR A 246 -3.49 12.57 -4.43
N LEU A 247 -3.29 11.98 -5.61
CA LEU A 247 -4.31 11.90 -6.65
C LEU A 247 -5.60 11.21 -6.16
N ALA A 248 -5.46 10.08 -5.47
CA ALA A 248 -6.58 9.33 -4.92
C ALA A 248 -7.29 10.08 -3.79
N ILE A 249 -6.55 10.84 -2.96
CA ILE A 249 -7.15 11.69 -1.92
C ILE A 249 -7.98 12.79 -2.56
N LEU A 250 -7.41 13.56 -3.50
CA LEU A 250 -8.11 14.63 -4.21
C LEU A 250 -9.35 14.11 -4.93
N ARG A 251 -9.23 12.99 -5.64
CA ARG A 251 -10.36 12.35 -6.33
C ARG A 251 -11.43 11.87 -5.35
N GLY A 252 -11.05 11.27 -4.23
CA GLY A 252 -11.98 10.81 -3.19
C GLY A 252 -12.77 11.95 -2.56
N LEU A 253 -12.15 13.12 -2.37
CA LEU A 253 -12.83 14.34 -1.90
C LEU A 253 -13.84 14.85 -2.93
N ALA A 254 -13.47 14.87 -4.21
CA ALA A 254 -14.37 15.31 -5.27
C ALA A 254 -15.62 14.42 -5.35
N ILE A 255 -15.47 13.09 -5.21
CA ILE A 255 -16.60 12.14 -5.16
C ILE A 255 -17.44 12.36 -3.89
N SER A 256 -16.80 12.61 -2.75
CA SER A 256 -17.51 12.80 -1.47
C SER A 256 -18.24 14.14 -1.39
N SER A 257 -17.75 15.17 -2.08
CA SER A 257 -18.36 16.51 -2.12
C SER A 257 -19.51 16.61 -3.14
N SER A 258 -19.62 15.65 -4.07
CA SER A 258 -20.62 15.63 -5.13
C SER A 258 -21.88 14.79 -4.86
N LEU A 259 -22.07 14.24 -3.65
CA LEU A 259 -23.38 13.67 -3.24
C LEU A 259 -24.25 14.71 -2.52
N PRO A 260 -25.54 14.77 -2.88
CA PRO A 260 -26.55 14.45 -1.87
C PRO A 260 -27.43 13.28 -2.34
N LEU A 261 -27.64 12.28 -1.49
CA LEU A 261 -28.89 11.51 -1.58
C LEU A 261 -29.98 12.43 -1.01
N VAL A 262 -30.96 12.76 -1.87
CA VAL A 262 -32.05 13.75 -1.72
C VAL A 262 -31.71 15.13 -2.31
N LEU A 263 -32.33 15.44 -3.46
CA LEU A 263 -32.41 16.77 -4.06
C LEU A 263 -33.40 17.65 -3.28
N PRO A 264 -33.03 18.88 -2.90
CA PRO A 264 -33.95 19.99 -2.99
C PRO A 264 -33.44 21.05 -3.96
N SER A 265 -34.40 21.62 -4.68
CA SER A 265 -34.25 22.56 -5.78
C SER A 265 -33.50 23.82 -5.40
N GLY A 266 -32.48 24.15 -6.22
CA GLY A 266 -32.10 25.53 -6.49
C GLY A 266 -30.98 26.12 -5.64
N THR A 267 -29.72 25.87 -6.04
CA THR A 267 -28.63 26.85 -5.95
C THR A 267 -27.49 26.44 -6.90
N ASN A 268 -26.83 27.44 -7.51
CA ASN A 268 -25.86 27.31 -8.60
C ASN A 268 -24.63 26.44 -8.24
N ARG A 269 -24.52 25.29 -8.90
CA ARG A 269 -23.50 24.22 -8.72
C ARG A 269 -22.41 24.18 -9.81
N SER A 270 -22.51 25.07 -10.81
CA SER A 270 -21.82 24.93 -12.10
C SER A 270 -20.31 25.24 -12.10
N GLN A 271 -19.81 26.08 -11.19
CA GLN A 271 -18.37 26.42 -11.17
C GLN A 271 -17.50 25.34 -10.52
N GLU A 272 -18.06 24.59 -9.56
CA GLU A 272 -17.36 23.53 -8.84
C GLU A 272 -17.36 22.23 -9.65
N GLU A 273 -18.47 21.94 -10.33
CA GLU A 273 -18.59 20.83 -11.28
C GLU A 273 -17.60 20.99 -12.46
N MET A 274 -17.47 22.20 -13.04
CA MET A 274 -16.48 22.48 -14.10
C MET A 274 -15.01 22.37 -13.62
N ARG A 275 -14.71 22.67 -12.35
CA ARG A 275 -13.34 22.54 -11.80
C ARG A 275 -12.95 21.07 -11.66
N VAL A 276 -13.85 20.26 -11.13
CA VAL A 276 -13.66 18.81 -11.01
C VAL A 276 -13.52 18.18 -12.39
N GLU A 277 -14.35 18.58 -13.35
CA GLU A 277 -14.28 18.10 -14.73
C GLU A 277 -12.99 18.52 -15.45
N ASN A 278 -12.46 19.72 -15.20
CA ASN A 278 -11.16 20.14 -15.73
C ASN A 278 -9.98 19.39 -15.10
N ILE A 279 -10.06 19.11 -13.79
CA ILE A 279 -9.10 18.23 -13.13
C ILE A 279 -9.16 16.86 -13.82
N LEU A 280 -10.36 16.30 -14.06
CA LEU A 280 -10.59 15.01 -14.74
C LEU A 280 -10.11 14.95 -16.20
N ASN A 281 -10.33 16.01 -16.97
CA ASN A 281 -9.92 16.08 -18.38
C ASN A 281 -8.38 16.12 -18.52
N ASN A 282 -7.67 16.69 -17.54
CA ASN A 282 -6.22 16.59 -17.49
C ASN A 282 -5.70 15.16 -17.21
N PHE A 283 -6.49 14.25 -16.60
CA PHE A 283 -6.06 12.86 -16.37
C PHE A 283 -5.91 12.07 -17.67
N SER A 284 -6.84 12.25 -18.61
CA SER A 284 -6.82 11.54 -19.90
C SER A 284 -5.59 11.90 -20.75
N ALA A 285 -5.09 13.13 -20.60
CA ALA A 285 -3.88 13.57 -21.29
C ALA A 285 -2.59 13.01 -20.67
N VAL A 286 -2.48 12.93 -19.34
CA VAL A 286 -1.24 12.46 -18.67
C VAL A 286 -1.07 10.93 -18.77
N ALA A 287 -2.16 10.15 -18.80
CA ALA A 287 -2.09 8.72 -19.07
C ALA A 287 -1.51 8.41 -20.47
N ALA A 288 -1.69 9.32 -21.44
CA ALA A 288 -1.14 9.19 -22.78
C ALA A 288 0.36 9.52 -22.87
N VAL A 289 0.88 10.42 -22.02
CA VAL A 289 2.30 10.84 -22.05
C VAL A 289 3.23 9.78 -21.44
N SER A 290 2.72 8.87 -20.60
CA SER A 290 3.48 7.77 -20.00
C SER A 290 3.83 6.62 -20.97
N ASN A 291 3.32 6.61 -22.19
CA ASN A 291 3.49 5.50 -23.16
C ASN A 291 4.53 5.78 -24.27
N GLY A 292 5.33 6.84 -24.15
CA GLY A 292 6.33 7.21 -25.15
C GLY A 292 7.72 6.63 -24.94
N ASP A 293 7.90 5.30 -24.97
CA ASP A 293 9.10 4.66 -25.53
C ASP A 293 8.87 3.15 -25.75
N HIS A 294 8.49 2.78 -26.97
CA HIS A 294 8.25 1.38 -27.37
C HIS A 294 9.48 0.82 -28.11
N ARG A 295 10.09 -0.22 -27.52
CA ARG A 295 10.48 -1.40 -28.29
C ARG A 295 9.60 -2.57 -27.84
N GLN A 296 8.52 -2.81 -28.58
CA GLN A 296 7.66 -3.99 -28.45
C GLN A 296 8.33 -5.21 -29.09
N PRO A 297 8.34 -6.38 -28.46
CA PRO A 297 8.25 -7.65 -29.17
C PRO A 297 6.77 -8.02 -29.36
N GLN A 298 6.43 -8.46 -30.57
CA GLN A 298 5.07 -8.88 -30.95
C GLN A 298 4.55 -10.02 -30.05
N ILE A 299 3.33 -9.87 -29.56
CA ILE A 299 2.58 -10.92 -28.86
C ILE A 299 1.50 -11.42 -29.83
N HIS A 300 1.59 -12.70 -30.16
CA HIS A 300 0.49 -13.47 -30.76
C HIS A 300 -0.64 -13.62 -29.73
N GLU A 301 -1.87 -13.36 -30.16
CA GLU A 301 -3.08 -13.70 -29.40
C GLU A 301 -3.11 -15.20 -29.14
N ASP A 302 -3.11 -15.61 -27.86
CA ASP A 302 -3.74 -16.86 -27.43
C ASP A 302 -3.88 -16.95 -25.89
N HIS A 303 -5.11 -17.26 -25.48
CA HIS A 303 -5.53 -17.90 -24.23
C HIS A 303 -5.43 -17.20 -22.85
N VAL A 304 -6.61 -16.74 -22.40
CA VAL A 304 -7.07 -16.56 -21.01
C VAL A 304 -6.71 -17.76 -20.13
N SER A 305 -5.61 -17.69 -19.36
CA SER A 305 -5.31 -18.67 -18.29
C SER A 305 -4.39 -18.18 -17.15
N GLU A 306 -4.12 -16.89 -17.00
CA GLU A 306 -3.13 -16.38 -16.01
C GLU A 306 -3.66 -16.12 -14.59
N LEU A 307 -4.87 -16.55 -14.24
CA LEU A 307 -5.44 -16.31 -12.89
C LEU A 307 -4.87 -17.21 -11.78
N ASP A 308 -4.06 -18.23 -12.11
CA ASP A 308 -3.51 -19.20 -11.16
C ASP A 308 -1.95 -19.20 -11.05
N ALA A 309 -1.24 -18.42 -11.88
CA ALA A 309 0.23 -18.45 -11.94
C ALA A 309 0.91 -17.79 -10.73
N ASP A 310 0.27 -16.80 -10.09
CA ASP A 310 0.85 -16.06 -8.95
C ASP A 310 0.93 -16.89 -7.64
N CYS A 311 0.36 -18.10 -7.63
CA CYS A 311 0.39 -19.03 -6.48
C CYS A 311 1.20 -20.31 -6.73
N GLN A 312 1.78 -20.50 -7.92
CA GLN A 312 2.62 -21.66 -8.26
C GLN A 312 4.04 -21.20 -8.56
N GLY A 313 4.87 -21.09 -7.51
CA GLY A 313 6.23 -20.59 -7.64
C GLY A 313 7.17 -21.09 -6.55
N GLU A 314 7.11 -22.37 -6.20
CA GLU A 314 8.25 -23.03 -5.55
C GLU A 314 9.30 -23.38 -6.61
N ARG A 315 10.11 -22.38 -6.96
CA ARG A 315 11.46 -22.42 -7.58
C ARG A 315 11.62 -21.23 -8.51
N ASP A 316 12.20 -20.13 -8.03
CA ASP A 316 13.15 -19.31 -8.80
C ASP A 316 13.72 -18.17 -7.94
N HIS A 317 14.62 -18.52 -7.01
CA HIS A 317 15.41 -17.57 -6.22
C HIS A 317 16.54 -16.87 -7.03
N LYS A 318 16.51 -16.89 -8.37
CA LYS A 318 17.66 -16.43 -9.19
C LYS A 318 17.41 -15.22 -10.09
N LYS A 319 16.17 -14.73 -10.24
CA LYS A 319 15.88 -13.56 -11.11
C LYS A 319 15.77 -12.23 -10.37
N GLU A 320 15.56 -12.22 -9.05
CA GLU A 320 15.38 -10.97 -8.28
C GLU A 320 16.71 -10.30 -7.85
N ASP A 321 17.84 -11.02 -7.92
CA ASP A 321 19.17 -10.51 -7.54
C ASP A 321 19.79 -9.55 -8.58
N SER A 322 19.24 -9.44 -9.80
CA SER A 322 19.87 -8.60 -10.83
C SER A 322 19.69 -7.09 -10.58
N TRP A 323 18.63 -6.68 -9.89
CA TRP A 323 18.34 -5.27 -9.60
C TRP A 323 19.08 -4.73 -8.37
N GLN A 324 19.64 -5.59 -7.51
CA GLN A 324 20.37 -5.14 -6.32
C GLN A 324 21.80 -4.68 -6.60
N ARG A 325 22.38 -4.99 -7.78
CA ARG A 325 23.75 -4.55 -8.14
C ARG A 325 23.84 -3.06 -8.47
N ASP A 326 22.75 -2.45 -8.93
CA ASP A 326 22.76 -1.04 -9.34
C ASP A 326 22.76 -0.04 -8.16
N ARG A 327 22.61 -0.52 -6.92
CA ARG A 327 22.77 0.32 -5.71
C ARG A 327 24.19 0.37 -5.15
N HIS A 328 25.16 -0.37 -5.70
CA HIS A 328 26.54 -0.39 -5.20
C HIS A 328 27.62 0.04 -6.22
N SER A 329 27.24 0.41 -7.45
CA SER A 329 28.18 0.92 -8.45
C SER A 329 28.06 2.44 -8.63
N SER A 330 28.29 3.21 -7.56
CA SER A 330 28.54 4.66 -7.67
C SER A 330 29.46 5.16 -6.56
N LYS A 331 30.55 4.42 -6.30
CA LYS A 331 31.73 4.92 -5.60
C LYS A 331 32.99 4.31 -6.24
N GLN A 332 34.00 5.16 -6.44
CA GLN A 332 35.36 4.90 -6.98
C GLN A 332 35.43 4.83 -8.53
N GLU A 333 36.35 5.46 -9.25
CA GLU A 333 37.54 6.27 -8.93
C GLU A 333 38.01 6.94 -10.25
N HIS A 334 38.24 8.26 -10.27
CA HIS A 334 39.05 8.89 -11.31
C HIS A 334 40.51 8.91 -10.84
N GLY A 335 41.25 7.84 -11.14
CA GLY A 335 42.70 7.74 -10.94
C GLY A 335 43.44 7.91 -12.27
N PHE A 336 44.33 8.91 -12.33
CA PHE A 336 45.26 9.16 -13.44
C PHE A 336 46.20 7.96 -13.70
N PRO A 337 46.65 7.72 -14.95
CA PRO A 337 47.59 6.64 -15.25
C PRO A 337 49.04 7.03 -14.87
N PRO A 338 49.90 6.06 -14.47
CA PRO A 338 51.26 6.36 -14.04
C PRO A 338 52.25 6.51 -15.21
N LEU A 339 53.21 7.43 -15.01
CA LEU A 339 54.37 7.67 -15.87
C LEU A 339 55.33 6.47 -15.90
N LYS A 340 55.76 6.10 -17.11
CA LYS A 340 56.84 5.14 -17.37
C LYS A 340 58.19 5.72 -16.95
N ARG A 341 58.96 4.98 -16.14
CA ARG A 341 60.40 5.20 -15.93
C ARG A 341 61.18 4.16 -16.72
N THR A 342 61.90 4.61 -17.73
CA THR A 342 62.90 3.84 -18.49
C THR A 342 64.16 3.64 -17.66
N LYS A 343 64.73 2.43 -17.72
CA LYS A 343 66.13 2.17 -17.36
C LYS A 343 66.93 2.02 -18.66
N ARG A 344 67.62 3.09 -19.04
CA ARG A 344 69.01 3.17 -19.53
C ARG A 344 69.22 4.52 -20.18
#